data_AF-X1TKA9-F1
#
_entry.id   AF-X1TKA9-F1
#
_cell.length_a   1.000
_cell.length_b   1.000
_cell.length_c   1.000
_cell.angle_alpha   90.00
_cell.angle_beta   90.00
_cell.angle_gamma   90.00
#
_symmetry.space_group_name_H-M   'P 1'
#
loop_
_entity.id
_entity.type
_entity.pdbx_description
1 polymer ?
#
loop_
_entity_poly.entity_id
_entity_poly.type
_entity_poly.pdbx_seq_one_letter_code
_entity_poly.pdbx_strand_id
1 'polypeptide(L)'
;MASTAKATLTFDRHMPSEVPRIALVDTFEDEVRESVAVAKAMQGKLQGVRLDTPSERGRVTADLVKEVRAWLDLEGFKDVKIVASGGLDPERIRYFIDEGAPVDIFAVGSYISDARPIDFTADLHEIER
;
A
#
# COMPACT_ATOMS: atom_id res chain seq x y z
N MET A 1 -7.90 4.82 -24.41
CA MET A 1 -7.89 5.63 -23.17
C MET A 1 -6.85 5.05 -22.21
N ALA A 2 -6.29 5.88 -21.32
CA ALA A 2 -5.41 5.42 -20.25
C ALA A 2 -6.26 4.74 -19.16
N SER A 3 -5.71 3.72 -18.50
CA SER A 3 -6.32 3.07 -17.34
C SER A 3 -5.24 2.39 -16.50
N THR A 4 -5.51 2.20 -15.21
CA THR A 4 -4.63 1.46 -14.31
C THR A 4 -4.40 0.03 -14.81
N ALA A 5 -5.45 -0.66 -15.29
CA ALA A 5 -5.30 -2.00 -15.88
C ALA A 5 -4.31 -2.04 -17.05
N LYS A 6 -4.34 -1.03 -17.94
CA LYS A 6 -3.40 -0.94 -19.06
C LYS A 6 -1.98 -0.68 -18.57
N ALA A 7 -1.81 0.17 -17.55
CA ALA A 7 -0.51 0.43 -16.94
C ALA A 7 0.07 -0.84 -16.29
N THR A 8 -0.72 -1.56 -15.50
CA THR A 8 -0.32 -2.81 -14.85
C THR A 8 0.02 -3.91 -15.86
N LEU A 9 -0.77 -4.09 -16.92
CA LEU A 9 -0.47 -5.04 -18.01
C LEU A 9 0.82 -4.68 -18.76
N THR A 10 1.11 -3.38 -18.91
CA THR A 10 2.35 -2.92 -19.53
C THR A 10 3.54 -3.21 -18.61
N PHE A 11 3.41 -2.97 -17.30
CA PHE A 11 4.41 -3.35 -16.31
C PHE A 11 4.67 -4.87 -16.32
N ASP A 12 3.61 -5.69 -16.36
CA ASP A 12 3.72 -7.16 -16.43
C ASP A 12 4.54 -7.64 -17.62
N ARG A 13 4.39 -6.97 -18.77
CA ARG A 13 5.10 -7.33 -20.01
C ARG A 13 6.61 -7.08 -19.92
N HIS A 14 7.03 -6.06 -19.19
CA HIS A 14 8.41 -5.57 -19.23
C HIS A 14 9.25 -5.99 -18.02
N MET A 15 8.62 -6.31 -16.88
CA MET A 15 9.35 -6.63 -15.67
C MET A 15 9.63 -8.14 -15.53
N PRO A 16 10.77 -8.54 -14.94
CA PRO A 16 11.05 -9.94 -14.60
C PRO A 16 9.95 -10.56 -13.74
N SER A 17 9.65 -11.84 -13.89
CA SER A 17 8.52 -12.49 -13.21
C SER A 17 8.68 -12.57 -11.69
N GLU A 18 9.91 -12.48 -11.16
CA GLU A 18 10.17 -12.42 -9.73
C GLU A 18 9.72 -11.12 -9.07
N VAL A 19 9.51 -10.05 -9.85
CA VAL A 19 9.04 -8.76 -9.31
C VAL A 19 7.53 -8.82 -9.06
N PRO A 20 7.03 -8.55 -7.85
CA PRO A 20 5.60 -8.53 -7.58
C PRO A 20 4.87 -7.47 -8.42
N ARG A 21 3.74 -7.84 -9.04
CA ARG A 21 2.77 -6.93 -9.65
C ARG A 21 1.85 -6.43 -8.54
N ILE A 22 2.16 -5.25 -8.05
CA ILE A 22 1.30 -4.48 -7.15
C ILE A 22 0.82 -3.26 -7.92
N ALA A 23 -0.50 -3.13 -8.09
CA ALA A 23 -1.09 -2.02 -8.85
C ALA A 23 -1.46 -0.86 -7.95
N LEU A 24 -1.14 0.38 -8.35
CA LEU A 24 -1.62 1.60 -7.69
C LEU A 24 -3.03 1.92 -8.22
N VAL A 25 -4.04 1.93 -7.36
CA VAL A 25 -5.47 1.87 -7.77
C VAL A 25 -6.30 3.11 -7.43
N ASP A 26 -5.65 4.22 -7.08
CA ASP A 26 -6.29 5.49 -6.72
C ASP A 26 -6.07 6.59 -7.78
N THR A 27 -5.75 6.21 -9.03
CA THR A 27 -5.32 7.18 -10.05
C THR A 27 -6.47 7.82 -10.84
N PHE A 28 -7.38 7.02 -11.38
CA PHE A 28 -8.40 7.50 -12.32
C PHE A 28 -9.83 7.36 -11.78
N GLU A 29 -10.12 6.23 -11.17
CA GLU A 29 -11.44 5.90 -10.66
C GLU A 29 -11.42 5.67 -9.15
N ASP A 30 -12.58 5.32 -8.62
CA ASP A 30 -12.71 4.81 -7.27
C ASP A 30 -11.90 3.52 -7.06
N GLU A 31 -11.22 3.45 -5.93
CA GLU A 31 -10.25 2.43 -5.58
C GLU A 31 -10.84 1.01 -5.60
N VAL A 32 -12.11 0.85 -5.26
CA VAL A 32 -12.80 -0.45 -5.27
C VAL A 32 -12.99 -0.94 -6.70
N ARG A 33 -13.52 -0.07 -7.56
CA ARG A 33 -13.75 -0.39 -8.98
C ARG A 33 -12.44 -0.68 -9.69
N GLU A 34 -11.43 0.15 -9.45
CA GLU A 34 -10.13 0.04 -10.08
C GLU A 34 -9.41 -1.25 -9.62
N SER A 35 -9.50 -1.61 -8.33
CA SER A 35 -8.97 -2.88 -7.80
C SER A 35 -9.55 -4.10 -8.52
N VAL A 36 -10.88 -4.18 -8.64
CA VAL A 36 -11.54 -5.31 -9.31
C VAL A 36 -11.20 -5.35 -10.80
N ALA A 37 -11.21 -4.19 -11.47
CA ALA A 37 -10.90 -4.09 -12.90
C ALA A 37 -9.48 -4.58 -13.20
N VAL A 38 -8.50 -4.18 -12.38
CA VAL A 38 -7.11 -4.60 -12.53
C VAL A 38 -6.94 -6.09 -12.22
N ALA A 39 -7.58 -6.59 -11.16
CA ALA A 39 -7.54 -8.01 -10.82
C ALA A 39 -8.08 -8.90 -11.97
N LYS A 40 -9.21 -8.52 -12.57
CA LYS A 40 -9.78 -9.18 -13.75
C LYS A 40 -8.82 -9.14 -14.95
N ALA A 41 -8.22 -7.97 -15.23
CA ALA A 41 -7.31 -7.80 -16.36
C ALA A 41 -6.03 -8.64 -16.23
N MET A 42 -5.52 -8.83 -15.00
CA MET A 42 -4.26 -9.52 -14.74
C MET A 42 -4.37 -11.05 -14.69
N GLN A 43 -5.58 -11.62 -14.75
CA GLN A 43 -5.82 -13.06 -14.92
C GLN A 43 -4.99 -13.94 -13.95
N GLY A 44 -5.00 -13.59 -12.66
CA GLY A 44 -4.30 -14.34 -11.61
C GLY A 44 -2.81 -14.00 -11.43
N LYS A 45 -2.25 -13.10 -12.24
CA LYS A 45 -0.87 -12.62 -12.08
C LYS A 45 -0.70 -11.46 -11.09
N LEU A 46 -1.80 -10.85 -10.63
CA LEU A 46 -1.76 -9.72 -9.71
C LEU A 46 -1.48 -10.21 -8.29
N GLN A 47 -0.39 -9.76 -7.67
CA GLN A 47 -0.08 -10.08 -6.28
C GLN A 47 -0.75 -9.14 -5.28
N GLY A 48 -1.05 -7.90 -5.68
CA GLY A 48 -1.74 -6.97 -4.79
C GLY A 48 -2.18 -5.65 -5.41
N VAL A 49 -2.93 -4.88 -4.64
CA VAL A 49 -3.31 -3.50 -4.93
C VAL A 49 -2.76 -2.58 -3.85
N ARG A 50 -2.36 -1.37 -4.22
CA ARG A 50 -1.87 -0.33 -3.33
C ARG A 50 -2.86 0.83 -3.31
N LEU A 51 -3.36 1.12 -2.11
CA LEU A 51 -4.20 2.26 -1.81
C LEU A 51 -3.30 3.40 -1.31
N ASP A 52 -3.27 4.50 -2.05
CA ASP A 52 -2.52 5.72 -1.69
C ASP A 52 -3.38 6.99 -1.73
N THR A 53 -4.68 6.82 -1.44
CA THR A 53 -5.72 7.85 -1.58
C THR A 53 -5.24 9.20 -1.04
N PRO A 54 -5.29 10.27 -1.86
CA PRO A 54 -4.78 11.58 -1.48
C PRO A 54 -5.60 12.19 -0.34
N SER A 55 -4.99 13.12 0.41
CA SER A 55 -5.63 13.76 1.56
C SER A 55 -6.91 14.51 1.21
N GLU A 56 -6.96 15.11 0.03
CA GLU A 56 -8.11 15.85 -0.50
C GLU A 56 -9.31 14.93 -0.77
N ARG A 57 -9.06 13.61 -0.88
CA ARG A 57 -10.09 12.56 -1.00
C ARG A 57 -10.33 11.79 0.31
N GLY A 58 -9.75 12.23 1.43
CA GLY A 58 -10.01 11.67 2.75
C GLY A 58 -9.00 10.62 3.24
N ARG A 59 -7.91 10.38 2.50
CA ARG A 59 -6.90 9.36 2.79
C ARG A 59 -7.46 7.93 2.74
N VAL A 60 -6.56 6.94 2.85
CA VAL A 60 -6.98 5.55 3.02
C VAL A 60 -7.62 5.38 4.40
N THR A 61 -8.81 4.77 4.46
CA THR A 61 -9.56 4.50 5.70
C THR A 61 -9.73 3.00 5.92
N ALA A 62 -10.04 2.58 7.16
CA ALA A 62 -10.29 1.17 7.46
C ALA A 62 -11.49 0.63 6.66
N ASP A 63 -12.54 1.44 6.50
CA ASP A 63 -13.73 1.06 5.74
C ASP A 63 -13.43 0.89 4.25
N LEU A 64 -12.61 1.76 3.66
CA LEU A 64 -12.18 1.60 2.27
C LEU A 64 -11.42 0.27 2.07
N VAL A 65 -10.51 -0.06 2.98
CA VAL A 65 -9.77 -1.33 2.93
C VAL A 65 -10.73 -2.52 3.02
N LYS A 66 -11.69 -2.49 3.95
CA LYS A 66 -12.71 -3.54 4.11
C LYS A 66 -13.58 -3.67 2.86
N GLU A 67 -13.97 -2.56 2.25
CA GLU A 67 -14.77 -2.54 1.03
C GLU A 67 -14.00 -3.13 -0.16
N VAL A 68 -12.75 -2.69 -0.38
CA VAL A 68 -11.86 -3.25 -1.41
C VAL A 68 -11.71 -4.76 -1.22
N ARG A 69 -11.47 -5.21 0.02
CA ARG A 69 -11.36 -6.65 0.34
C ARG A 69 -12.65 -7.39 -0.01
N ALA A 70 -13.80 -6.90 0.43
CA ALA A 70 -15.09 -7.54 0.21
C ALA A 70 -15.39 -7.71 -1.29
N TRP A 71 -15.09 -6.69 -2.10
CA TRP A 71 -15.30 -6.75 -3.55
C TRP A 71 -14.32 -7.67 -4.27
N LEU A 72 -13.04 -7.67 -3.88
CA LEU A 72 -12.07 -8.62 -4.40
C LEU A 72 -12.48 -10.06 -4.06
N ASP A 73 -12.96 -10.30 -2.84
CA ASP A 73 -13.39 -11.63 -2.41
C ASP A 73 -14.66 -12.10 -3.11
N LEU A 74 -15.63 -11.21 -3.31
CA LEU A 74 -16.86 -11.48 -4.05
C LEU A 74 -16.57 -11.89 -5.50
N GLU A 75 -15.56 -11.28 -6.10
CA GLU A 75 -15.12 -11.55 -7.47
C GLU A 75 -14.10 -12.70 -7.56
N GLY A 76 -13.79 -13.36 -6.43
CA GLY A 76 -12.93 -14.55 -6.37
C GLY A 76 -11.43 -14.27 -6.25
N PHE A 77 -11.00 -13.02 -6.07
CA PHE A 77 -9.60 -12.60 -5.97
C PHE A 77 -9.06 -12.58 -4.54
N LYS A 78 -9.29 -13.66 -3.78
CA LYS A 78 -8.96 -13.76 -2.36
C LYS A 78 -7.47 -13.66 -2.05
N ASP A 79 -6.63 -14.05 -2.99
CA ASP A 79 -5.17 -14.05 -2.84
C ASP A 79 -4.50 -12.70 -3.17
N VAL A 80 -5.25 -11.74 -3.73
CA VAL A 80 -4.74 -10.40 -4.06
C VAL A 80 -4.56 -9.62 -2.77
N LYS A 81 -3.32 -9.25 -2.42
CA LYS A 81 -3.00 -8.52 -1.19
C LYS A 81 -3.40 -7.04 -1.25
N ILE A 82 -3.64 -6.42 -0.11
CA ILE A 82 -3.90 -4.99 0.03
C ILE A 82 -2.72 -4.31 0.71
N VAL A 83 -2.14 -3.34 0.02
CA VAL A 83 -1.08 -2.47 0.52
C VAL A 83 -1.69 -1.11 0.86
N ALA A 84 -1.50 -0.63 2.09
CA ALA A 84 -1.87 0.73 2.48
C ALA A 84 -0.61 1.60 2.52
N SER A 85 -0.71 2.82 1.98
CA SER A 85 0.34 3.85 2.07
C SER A 85 -0.26 5.23 2.37
N GLY A 86 0.61 6.24 2.46
CA GLY A 86 0.20 7.63 2.61
C GLY A 86 0.04 8.07 4.07
N GLY A 87 1.02 8.82 4.57
CA GLY A 87 0.98 9.46 5.90
C GLY A 87 0.79 8.48 7.06
N LEU A 88 1.40 7.30 6.98
CA LEU A 88 1.32 6.27 8.01
C LEU A 88 2.30 6.55 9.15
N ASP A 89 1.81 6.42 10.38
CA ASP A 89 2.53 6.44 11.65
C ASP A 89 1.99 5.30 12.55
N PRO A 90 2.57 5.04 13.74
CA PRO A 90 2.13 3.97 14.61
C PRO A 90 0.66 4.07 15.03
N GLU A 91 0.15 5.29 15.25
CA GLU A 91 -1.25 5.54 15.61
C GLU A 91 -2.19 5.14 14.47
N ARG A 92 -1.87 5.52 13.24
CA ARG A 92 -2.67 5.21 12.05
C ARG A 92 -2.58 3.73 11.69
N ILE A 93 -1.43 3.09 11.87
CA ILE A 93 -1.31 1.62 11.73
C ILE A 93 -2.18 0.92 12.78
N ARG A 94 -2.15 1.39 14.04
CA ARG A 94 -2.99 0.83 15.11
C ARG A 94 -4.47 1.00 14.81
N TYR A 95 -4.88 2.15 14.28
CA TYR A 95 -6.25 2.36 13.81
C TYR A 95 -6.71 1.27 12.82
N PHE A 96 -5.91 0.91 11.81
CA PHE A 96 -6.28 -0.16 10.89
C PHE A 96 -6.40 -1.52 11.58
N ILE A 97 -5.49 -1.83 12.52
CA ILE A 97 -5.49 -3.09 13.27
C ILE A 97 -6.72 -3.19 14.19
N ASP A 98 -6.98 -2.14 14.97
CA ASP A 98 -8.08 -2.09 15.95
C ASP A 98 -9.45 -2.14 15.25
N GLU A 99 -9.56 -1.53 14.07
CA GLU A 99 -10.75 -1.62 13.22
C GLU A 99 -10.89 -2.96 12.49
N GLY A 100 -9.91 -3.86 12.59
CA GLY A 100 -9.91 -5.14 11.89
C GLY A 100 -9.86 -4.99 10.36
N ALA A 101 -9.21 -3.94 9.86
CA ALA A 101 -9.03 -3.73 8.43
C ALA A 101 -8.00 -4.73 7.86
N PRO A 102 -8.35 -5.47 6.79
CA PRO A 102 -7.48 -6.48 6.19
C PRO A 102 -6.37 -5.85 5.33
N VAL A 103 -5.38 -5.24 5.97
CA VAL A 103 -4.16 -4.73 5.32
C VAL A 103 -3.05 -5.78 5.42
N ASP A 104 -2.46 -6.15 4.29
CA ASP A 104 -1.35 -7.11 4.25
C ASP A 104 0.02 -6.43 4.40
N ILE A 105 0.16 -5.20 3.88
CA ILE A 105 1.43 -4.47 3.85
C ILE A 105 1.19 -3.00 4.14
N PHE A 106 1.97 -2.43 5.07
CA PHE A 106 2.03 -0.98 5.30
C PHE A 106 3.30 -0.42 4.68
N ALA A 107 3.17 0.50 3.72
CA ALA A 107 4.30 1.20 3.11
C ALA A 107 4.51 2.57 3.78
N VAL A 108 5.39 2.59 4.77
CA VAL A 108 5.69 3.77 5.60
C VAL A 108 6.89 4.54 5.01
N GLY A 109 6.70 5.84 4.80
CA GLY A 109 7.72 6.74 4.26
C GLY A 109 8.23 7.74 5.29
N SER A 110 7.71 8.98 5.23
CA SER A 110 8.19 10.15 5.98
C SER A 110 8.30 9.94 7.49
N TYR A 111 7.43 9.13 8.11
CA TYR A 111 7.54 8.83 9.54
C TYR A 111 8.89 8.20 9.91
N ILE A 112 9.48 7.39 9.01
CA ILE A 112 10.78 6.76 9.21
C ILE A 112 11.89 7.65 8.65
N SER A 113 11.77 8.10 7.40
CA SER A 113 12.87 8.81 6.73
C SER A 113 13.16 10.18 7.34
N ASP A 114 12.14 10.84 7.89
CA ASP A 114 12.23 12.19 8.43
C ASP A 114 12.30 12.16 9.98
N ALA A 115 12.62 10.99 10.55
CA ALA A 115 12.78 10.83 11.98
C ALA A 115 13.83 11.83 12.50
N ARG A 116 13.47 12.53 13.58
CA ARG A 116 14.39 13.49 14.21
C ARG A 116 15.64 12.75 14.70
N PRO A 117 16.85 13.21 14.34
CA PRO A 117 18.07 12.64 14.86
C PRO A 117 18.08 12.68 16.38
N ILE A 118 18.66 11.64 17.00
CA ILE A 118 18.98 11.68 18.43
C ILE A 118 20.18 12.60 18.57
N ASP A 119 20.01 13.68 19.35
CA ASP A 119 21.11 14.57 19.70
C ASP A 119 22.04 13.82 20.67
N PHE A 120 23.15 13.33 20.12
CA PHE A 120 24.08 12.43 20.81
C PHE A 120 25.39 13.17 21.07
N THR A 121 25.81 13.20 22.33
CA THR A 121 27.14 13.66 22.74
C THR A 121 28.02 12.46 23.12
N ALA A 122 29.31 12.54 22.77
CA ALA A 122 30.30 11.56 23.18
C ALA A 122 31.35 12.26 24.04
N ASP A 123 31.59 11.71 25.22
CA ASP A 123 32.52 12.25 26.20
C ASP A 123 33.64 11.24 26.48
N LEU A 124 34.85 11.74 26.71
CA LEU A 124 35.97 10.90 27.13
C LEU A 124 35.80 10.56 28.61
N HIS A 125 35.66 9.27 28.92
CA HIS A 125 35.46 8.79 30.29
C HIS A 125 36.73 8.27 30.97
N GLU A 126 37.71 7.79 30.20
CA GLU A 126 38.92 7.18 30.75
C GLU A 126 40.14 7.44 29.85
N ILE A 127 41.30 7.62 30.48
CA ILE A 127 42.61 7.68 29.81
C ILE A 127 43.51 6.68 30.54
N GLU A 128 43.96 5.65 29.82
CA GLU A 128 45.02 4.76 30.31
C GLU A 128 46.37 5.49 30.27
N ARG A 129 47.16 5.36 31.34
CA ARG A 129 48.50 5.94 31.48
C ARG A 129 49.58 4.90 31.30
#